data_AF-A0A284RVD3-F1
#
_entry.id   AF-A0A284RVD3-F1
#
_cell.length_a   1.000
_cell.length_b   1.000
_cell.length_c   1.000
_cell.angle_alpha   90.00
_cell.angle_beta   90.00
_cell.angle_gamma   90.00
#
_symmetry.space_group_name_H-M   'P 1'
#
loop_
_entity.id
_entity.type
_entity.pdbx_description
1 polymer ?
#
loop_
_entity_poly.entity_id
_entity_poly.type
_entity_poly.pdbx_seq_one_letter_code
_entity_poly.pdbx_strand_id
1 'polypeptide(L)'
;MATYFFFGLVCRLELVKMFMEDLHRLRLRGIIPATTIKVIGDHAAEAMFQSSTPKWWRETMDIDFIVSGARNIEKILVETYPEKYSLDLEEKALNMSVKFWDDPVDHIRLHLMSVSYLPENHPATSTMFSIDQMSQFPYNFDVQASATLLDLIVLKIGGMVTPNRHNPKKDFTDGLDGEDLENLAQYQNTIMQTRPPLDATASSGEDLHAVYLYVYYDHPKVAASSAAIRSWLSLGPGNSPSLLDAQGNTVLQDGDRAGMRTRWESEEGDDR
;
A
#
# COMPACT_ATOMS: atom_id res chain seq x y z
N MET A 1 24.16 -15.26 -5.96
CA MET A 1 23.10 -14.73 -5.07
C MET A 1 22.96 -13.21 -5.19
N ALA A 2 23.99 -12.40 -4.93
CA ALA A 2 23.89 -10.93 -5.09
C ALA A 2 23.50 -10.50 -6.52
N THR A 3 24.06 -11.10 -7.56
CA THR A 3 23.79 -10.75 -8.96
C THR A 3 22.36 -11.03 -9.41
N TYR A 4 21.72 -12.09 -8.89
CA TYR A 4 20.31 -12.42 -9.18
C TYR A 4 19.35 -11.51 -8.41
N PHE A 5 19.69 -11.12 -7.18
CA PHE A 5 18.90 -10.20 -6.37
C PHE A 5 18.83 -8.79 -6.99
N PHE A 6 19.98 -8.24 -7.42
CA PHE A 6 20.01 -6.96 -8.14
C PHE A 6 19.31 -7.03 -9.50
N PHE A 7 19.36 -8.19 -10.17
CA PHE A 7 18.64 -8.41 -11.43
C PHE A 7 17.12 -8.40 -11.21
N GLY A 8 16.61 -9.10 -10.18
CA GLY A 8 15.18 -9.08 -9.82
C GLY A 8 14.65 -7.69 -9.48
N LEU A 9 15.39 -6.90 -8.69
CA LEU A 9 14.99 -5.53 -8.34
C LEU A 9 14.94 -4.59 -9.57
N VAL A 10 15.99 -4.61 -10.39
CA VAL A 10 16.05 -3.78 -11.61
C VAL A 10 14.93 -4.17 -12.57
N CYS A 11 14.67 -5.47 -12.74
CA CYS A 11 13.56 -5.94 -13.56
C CYS A 11 12.21 -5.48 -13.02
N ARG A 12 11.96 -5.53 -11.71
CA ARG A 12 10.68 -5.08 -11.14
C ARG A 12 10.44 -3.58 -11.29
N LEU A 13 11.46 -2.74 -11.08
CA LEU A 13 11.35 -1.30 -11.31
C LEU A 13 11.01 -1.00 -12.77
N GLU A 14 11.66 -1.67 -13.71
CA GLU A 14 11.34 -1.51 -15.14
C GLU A 14 9.92 -1.99 -15.49
N LEU A 15 9.39 -3.01 -14.81
CA LEU A 15 8.02 -3.47 -15.01
C LEU A 15 6.98 -2.48 -14.47
N VAL A 16 7.22 -1.90 -13.29
CA VAL A 16 6.40 -0.79 -12.77
C VAL A 16 6.42 0.37 -13.75
N LYS A 17 7.60 0.75 -14.26
CA LYS A 17 7.72 1.82 -15.25
C LYS A 17 6.94 1.50 -16.53
N MET A 18 7.11 0.29 -17.07
CA MET A 18 6.40 -0.18 -18.26
C MET A 18 4.87 -0.17 -18.07
N PHE A 19 4.38 -0.57 -16.91
CA PHE A 19 2.95 -0.53 -16.59
C PHE A 19 2.43 0.91 -16.54
N MET A 20 3.14 1.77 -15.80
CA MET A 20 2.79 3.18 -15.63
C MET A 20 2.82 3.95 -16.96
N GLU A 21 3.80 3.67 -17.82
CA GLU A 21 3.89 4.25 -19.16
C GLU A 21 2.69 3.87 -20.04
N ASP A 22 2.23 2.63 -19.97
CA ASP A 22 1.05 2.20 -20.71
C ASP A 22 -0.20 2.92 -20.20
N LEU A 23 -0.38 3.04 -18.88
CA LEU A 23 -1.46 3.83 -18.29
C LEU A 23 -1.40 5.29 -18.75
N HIS A 24 -0.21 5.89 -18.75
CA HIS A 24 -0.03 7.27 -19.20
C HIS A 24 -0.35 7.44 -20.69
N ARG A 25 0.07 6.51 -21.55
CA ARG A 25 -0.28 6.53 -22.98
C ARG A 25 -1.79 6.39 -23.20
N LEU A 26 -2.46 5.48 -22.50
CA LEU A 26 -3.91 5.34 -22.54
C LEU A 26 -4.61 6.63 -22.10
N ARG A 27 -4.09 7.28 -21.05
CA ARG A 27 -4.63 8.53 -20.52
C ARG A 27 -4.47 9.70 -21.50
N LEU A 28 -3.29 9.85 -22.12
CA LEU A 28 -3.02 10.87 -23.15
C LEU A 28 -3.91 10.69 -24.38
N ARG A 29 -4.29 9.45 -24.70
CA ARG A 29 -5.23 9.14 -25.80
C ARG A 29 -6.70 9.30 -25.41
N GLY A 30 -7.00 9.64 -24.16
CA GLY A 30 -8.37 9.75 -23.65
C GLY A 30 -9.13 8.42 -23.56
N ILE A 31 -8.41 7.29 -23.54
CA ILE A 31 -9.00 5.95 -23.48
C ILE A 31 -9.41 5.62 -22.03
N ILE A 32 -8.58 6.01 -21.05
CA ILE A 32 -8.91 5.92 -19.62
C ILE A 32 -9.20 7.32 -19.05
N PRO A 33 -10.08 7.43 -18.03
CA PRO A 33 -10.31 8.67 -17.31
C PRO A 33 -9.06 9.11 -16.53
N ALA A 34 -9.16 10.26 -15.83
CA ALA A 34 -8.15 10.64 -14.85
C ALA A 34 -7.97 9.51 -13.82
N THR A 35 -6.74 9.01 -13.71
CA THR A 35 -6.41 7.85 -12.89
C THR A 35 -5.38 8.21 -11.85
N THR A 36 -5.63 7.81 -10.61
CA THR A 36 -4.64 7.80 -9.53
C THR A 36 -4.17 6.38 -9.26
N ILE A 37 -2.92 6.26 -8.83
CA ILE A 37 -2.26 4.99 -8.58
C ILE A 37 -1.31 5.11 -7.39
N LYS A 38 -1.13 4.00 -6.67
CA LYS A 38 -0.08 3.83 -5.67
C LYS A 38 0.51 2.43 -5.78
N VAL A 39 1.83 2.33 -5.85
CA VAL A 39 2.55 1.05 -5.79
C VAL A 39 2.63 0.63 -4.34
N ILE A 40 2.19 -0.59 -4.01
CA ILE A 40 2.08 -1.09 -2.64
C ILE A 40 2.77 -2.45 -2.50
N GLY A 41 2.55 -3.09 -1.36
CA GLY A 41 2.98 -4.46 -1.13
C GLY A 41 4.49 -4.59 -1.07
N ASP A 42 4.96 -5.78 -1.46
CA ASP A 42 6.35 -6.12 -1.22
C ASP A 42 7.31 -5.31 -2.09
N HIS A 43 6.86 -4.91 -3.27
CA HIS A 43 7.68 -4.10 -4.17
C HIS A 43 7.97 -2.72 -3.58
N ALA A 44 6.96 -2.06 -3.02
CA ALA A 44 7.12 -0.74 -2.41
C ALA A 44 7.98 -0.79 -1.15
N ALA A 45 7.85 -1.83 -0.33
CA ALA A 45 8.74 -2.02 0.81
C ALA A 45 10.20 -2.26 0.37
N GLU A 46 10.44 -3.14 -0.61
CA GLU A 46 11.79 -3.42 -1.08
C GLU A 46 12.52 -2.16 -1.58
N ALA A 47 11.81 -1.27 -2.30
CA ALA A 47 12.36 0.00 -2.77
C ALA A 47 12.86 0.91 -1.63
N MET A 48 12.26 0.82 -0.44
CA MET A 48 12.67 1.61 0.74
C MET A 48 13.91 1.07 1.44
N PHE A 49 14.09 -0.26 1.47
CA PHE A 49 15.08 -0.91 2.33
C PHE A 49 16.48 -1.07 1.70
N GLN A 50 16.68 -0.59 0.45
CA GLN A 50 17.95 -0.55 -0.30
C GLN A 50 19.02 -1.55 0.18
N SER A 51 18.87 -2.84 -0.15
CA SER A 51 19.92 -3.89 -0.08
C SER A 51 20.64 -4.14 1.27
N SER A 52 20.34 -3.43 2.36
CA SER A 52 21.15 -3.48 3.59
C SER A 52 20.37 -3.79 4.86
N THR A 53 19.44 -4.75 4.87
CA THR A 53 19.18 -5.69 5.99
C THR A 53 18.21 -6.82 5.54
N PRO A 54 18.18 -7.99 6.20
CA PRO A 54 18.62 -9.29 5.68
C PRO A 54 17.50 -10.26 5.25
N LYS A 55 17.86 -11.32 4.50
CA LYS A 55 17.34 -12.72 4.38
C LYS A 55 15.84 -13.10 4.50
N TRP A 56 14.91 -12.23 4.85
CA TRP A 56 13.50 -12.55 5.08
C TRP A 56 12.53 -11.88 4.11
N TRP A 57 13.03 -11.13 3.12
CA TRP A 57 12.20 -10.76 1.99
C TRP A 57 12.02 -11.97 1.08
N ARG A 58 10.79 -12.48 1.01
CA ARG A 58 10.46 -13.50 0.03
C ARG A 58 10.63 -12.89 -1.34
N GLU A 59 11.23 -13.63 -2.27
CA GLU A 59 11.19 -13.25 -3.67
C GLU A 59 9.74 -13.36 -4.14
N THR A 60 8.97 -12.29 -3.98
CA THR A 60 7.67 -12.15 -4.60
C THR A 60 7.88 -11.53 -5.98
N MET A 61 7.36 -12.23 -6.98
CA MET A 61 7.37 -11.79 -8.39
C MET A 61 6.17 -10.89 -8.68
N ASP A 62 5.15 -10.92 -7.81
CA ASP A 62 3.91 -10.17 -7.97
C ASP A 62 4.14 -8.67 -7.72
N ILE A 63 3.39 -7.83 -8.43
CA ILE A 63 3.43 -6.37 -8.26
C ILE A 63 2.04 -5.88 -7.88
N ASP A 64 1.95 -5.24 -6.72
CA ASP A 64 0.69 -4.78 -6.14
C ASP A 64 0.50 -3.27 -6.32
N PHE A 65 -0.71 -2.87 -6.70
CA PHE A 65 -1.11 -1.48 -6.85
C PHE A 65 -2.48 -1.20 -6.23
N ILE A 66 -2.67 0.01 -5.72
CA ILE A 66 -3.99 0.61 -5.54
C ILE A 66 -4.24 1.50 -6.75
N VAL A 67 -5.38 1.36 -7.43
CA VAL A 67 -5.70 2.10 -8.66
C VAL A 67 -7.15 2.57 -8.66
N SER A 68 -7.39 3.83 -9.04
CA SER A 68 -8.75 4.31 -9.27
C SER A 68 -9.32 3.67 -10.54
N GLY A 69 -10.43 2.93 -10.43
CA GLY A 69 -11.06 2.27 -11.57
C GLY A 69 -10.35 0.99 -12.04
N ALA A 70 -9.69 0.27 -11.13
CA ALA A 70 -8.89 -0.94 -11.39
C ALA A 70 -9.54 -1.91 -12.41
N ARG A 71 -10.79 -2.36 -12.20
CA ARG A 71 -11.47 -3.31 -13.09
C ARG A 71 -11.62 -2.84 -14.54
N ASN A 72 -11.92 -1.55 -14.71
CA ASN A 72 -12.04 -0.98 -16.06
C ASN A 72 -10.67 -0.89 -16.73
N ILE A 73 -9.62 -0.57 -15.96
CA ILE A 73 -8.25 -0.50 -16.44
C ILE A 73 -7.75 -1.89 -16.87
N GLU A 74 -7.99 -2.93 -16.08
CA GLU A 74 -7.66 -4.32 -16.43
C GLU A 74 -8.21 -4.70 -17.80
N LYS A 75 -9.52 -4.46 -17.99
CA LYS A 75 -10.20 -4.75 -19.25
C LYS A 75 -9.60 -3.95 -20.42
N ILE A 76 -9.39 -2.65 -20.24
CA ILE A 76 -8.85 -1.77 -21.29
C ILE A 76 -7.42 -2.18 -21.67
N LEU A 77 -6.59 -2.57 -20.70
CA LEU A 77 -5.22 -3.03 -20.96
C LEU A 77 -5.19 -4.29 -21.81
N VAL A 78 -6.03 -5.29 -21.48
CA VAL A 78 -6.12 -6.54 -22.25
C VAL A 78 -6.67 -6.28 -23.66
N GLU A 79 -7.66 -5.40 -23.81
CA GLU A 79 -8.22 -5.05 -25.11
C GLU A 79 -7.25 -4.23 -25.98
N THR A 80 -6.45 -3.35 -25.37
CA THR A 80 -5.55 -2.44 -26.10
C THR A 80 -4.19 -3.05 -26.40
N TYR A 81 -3.68 -3.89 -25.49
CA TYR A 81 -2.35 -4.49 -25.54
C TYR A 81 -2.42 -6.02 -25.29
N PRO A 82 -3.19 -6.78 -26.09
CA PRO A 82 -3.42 -8.22 -25.86
C PRO A 82 -2.15 -9.09 -25.95
N GLU A 83 -1.11 -8.60 -26.62
CA GLU A 83 0.20 -9.24 -26.66
C GLU A 83 0.97 -9.10 -25.34
N LYS A 84 0.64 -8.09 -24.53
CA LYS A 84 1.34 -7.74 -23.29
C LYS A 84 0.52 -8.07 -22.05
N TYR A 85 -0.80 -8.03 -22.10
CA TYR A 85 -1.65 -8.29 -20.93
C TYR A 85 -2.68 -9.38 -21.19
N SER A 86 -2.88 -10.22 -20.18
CA SER A 86 -3.92 -11.25 -20.17
C SER A 86 -4.61 -11.29 -18.80
N LEU A 87 -5.83 -11.82 -18.76
CA LEU A 87 -6.55 -12.06 -17.50
C LEU A 87 -6.44 -13.54 -17.14
N ASP A 88 -5.98 -13.80 -15.93
CA ASP A 88 -6.19 -15.10 -15.28
C ASP A 88 -7.59 -15.13 -14.69
N LEU A 89 -8.48 -15.91 -15.31
CA LEU A 89 -9.87 -16.04 -14.87
C LEU A 89 -10.02 -16.91 -13.60
N GLU A 90 -9.06 -17.81 -13.33
CA GLU A 90 -9.09 -18.68 -12.15
C GLU A 90 -8.64 -17.94 -10.90
N GLU A 91 -7.65 -17.06 -11.06
CA GLU A 91 -7.06 -16.27 -9.97
C GLU A 91 -7.61 -14.84 -9.90
N LYS A 92 -8.43 -14.43 -10.87
CA LYS A 92 -8.96 -13.07 -11.02
C LYS A 92 -7.85 -12.02 -10.97
N ALA A 93 -6.77 -12.28 -11.70
CA ALA A 93 -5.58 -11.44 -11.71
C ALA A 93 -5.23 -10.96 -13.12
N LEU A 94 -4.64 -9.78 -13.22
CA LEU A 94 -4.05 -9.28 -14.45
C LEU A 94 -2.62 -9.82 -14.56
N ASN A 95 -2.26 -10.38 -15.70
CA ASN A 95 -0.91 -10.83 -15.98
C ASN A 95 -0.26 -9.94 -17.03
N MET A 96 0.97 -9.51 -16.77
CA MET A 96 1.85 -8.89 -17.77
C MET A 96 2.77 -9.96 -18.36
N SER A 97 2.73 -10.12 -19.67
CA SER A 97 3.70 -10.90 -20.45
C SER A 97 5.01 -10.14 -20.52
N VAL A 98 6.09 -10.80 -20.09
CA VAL A 98 7.44 -10.23 -20.08
C VAL A 98 8.38 -11.17 -20.80
N LYS A 99 9.15 -10.64 -21.75
CA LYS A 99 10.20 -11.38 -22.41
C LYS A 99 11.55 -10.93 -21.87
N PHE A 100 12.17 -11.78 -21.06
CA PHE A 100 13.56 -11.61 -20.67
C PHE A 100 14.43 -12.26 -21.76
N TRP A 101 15.23 -11.48 -22.50
CA TRP A 101 16.19 -12.02 -23.49
C TRP A 101 15.58 -12.93 -24.59
N ASP A 102 16.28 -14.01 -24.95
CA ASP A 102 15.84 -15.07 -25.87
C ASP A 102 15.04 -16.18 -25.18
N ASP A 103 14.69 -16.01 -23.89
CA ASP A 103 13.92 -16.99 -23.12
C ASP A 103 12.42 -16.97 -23.50
N PRO A 104 11.67 -18.04 -23.13
CA PRO A 104 10.21 -18.07 -23.25
C PRO A 104 9.56 -16.85 -22.56
N VAL A 105 8.35 -16.50 -23.01
CA VAL A 105 7.55 -15.45 -22.37
C VAL A 105 7.19 -15.91 -20.95
N ASP A 106 7.62 -15.15 -19.96
CA ASP A 106 7.20 -15.30 -18.58
C ASP A 106 5.99 -14.40 -18.31
N HIS A 107 5.21 -14.74 -17.29
CA HIS A 107 4.07 -13.94 -16.84
C HIS A 107 4.33 -13.43 -15.42
N ILE A 108 4.15 -12.12 -15.26
CA ILE A 108 4.24 -11.45 -13.97
C ILE A 108 2.84 -10.99 -13.58
N ARG A 109 2.42 -11.39 -12.39
CA ARG A 109 1.10 -11.06 -11.88
C ARG A 109 1.08 -9.61 -11.40
N LEU A 110 0.09 -8.86 -11.86
CA LEU A 110 -0.24 -7.52 -11.41
C LEU A 110 -1.54 -7.58 -10.61
N HIS A 111 -1.48 -7.14 -9.35
CA HIS A 111 -2.66 -7.02 -8.51
C HIS A 111 -3.13 -5.57 -8.47
N LEU A 112 -4.30 -5.31 -9.06
CA LEU A 112 -4.89 -3.98 -9.08
C LEU A 112 -6.05 -3.91 -8.07
N MET A 113 -5.75 -3.44 -6.88
CA MET A 113 -6.75 -3.14 -5.86
C MET A 113 -7.50 -1.85 -6.24
N SER A 114 -8.82 -1.90 -6.30
CA SER A 114 -9.62 -0.68 -6.46
C SER A 114 -9.55 0.18 -5.20
N VAL A 115 -9.43 1.50 -5.37
CA VAL A 115 -9.57 2.48 -4.27
C VAL A 115 -10.87 2.27 -3.48
N SER A 116 -11.94 1.85 -4.16
CA SER A 116 -13.25 1.59 -3.54
C SER A 116 -13.25 0.43 -2.55
N TYR A 117 -12.20 -0.38 -2.50
CA TYR A 117 -12.06 -1.42 -1.47
C TYR A 117 -11.48 -0.91 -0.16
N LEU A 118 -10.95 0.30 -0.14
CA LEU A 118 -10.45 0.95 1.05
C LEU A 118 -11.55 1.86 1.62
N PRO A 119 -11.61 2.03 2.96
CA PRO A 119 -12.62 2.86 3.59
C PRO A 119 -12.42 4.33 3.21
N GLU A 120 -13.47 5.14 3.39
CA GLU A 120 -13.38 6.57 3.11
C GLU A 120 -12.31 7.22 4.00
N ASN A 121 -11.43 8.02 3.39
CA ASN A 121 -10.27 8.65 4.04
C ASN A 121 -9.22 7.66 4.56
N HIS A 122 -9.10 6.47 3.96
CA HIS A 122 -7.99 5.58 4.26
C HIS A 122 -6.64 6.30 4.01
N PRO A 123 -5.65 6.23 4.91
CA PRO A 123 -4.43 7.03 4.76
C PRO A 123 -3.66 6.72 3.47
N ALA A 124 -3.67 5.45 3.05
CA ALA A 124 -3.01 5.05 1.80
C ALA A 124 -3.61 5.70 0.54
N THR A 125 -4.83 6.26 0.58
CA THR A 125 -5.45 6.89 -0.59
C THR A 125 -5.18 8.39 -0.68
N SER A 126 -4.70 9.04 0.38
CA SER A 126 -4.54 10.51 0.43
C SER A 126 -3.39 11.03 -0.45
N THR A 127 -2.37 10.20 -0.67
CA THR A 127 -1.15 10.54 -1.43
C THR A 127 -1.00 9.71 -2.70
N MET A 128 -2.11 9.28 -3.31
CA MET A 128 -2.03 8.56 -4.58
C MET A 128 -1.53 9.46 -5.70
N PHE A 129 -0.62 8.93 -6.52
CA PHE A 129 -0.01 9.64 -7.62
C PHE A 129 -0.99 9.74 -8.80
N SER A 130 -1.11 10.93 -9.40
CA SER A 130 -1.92 11.10 -10.60
C SER A 130 -1.11 10.75 -11.84
N ILE A 131 -1.63 9.84 -12.68
CA ILE A 131 -1.01 9.46 -13.96
C ILE A 131 -0.83 10.68 -14.90
N ASP A 132 -1.65 11.73 -14.73
CA ASP A 132 -1.53 12.98 -15.48
C ASP A 132 -0.22 13.73 -15.19
N GLN A 133 0.36 13.50 -14.01
CA GLN A 133 1.60 14.16 -13.56
C GLN A 133 2.86 13.39 -13.95
N MET A 134 2.74 12.21 -14.57
CA MET A 134 3.90 11.36 -14.90
C MET A 134 4.96 12.10 -15.73
N SER A 135 4.55 12.96 -16.66
CA SER A 135 5.47 13.77 -17.48
C SER A 135 6.31 14.77 -16.67
N GLN A 136 5.90 15.10 -15.44
CA GLN A 136 6.63 16.01 -14.54
C GLN A 136 7.75 15.28 -13.78
N PHE A 137 7.71 13.94 -13.71
CA PHE A 137 8.65 13.11 -12.94
C PHE A 137 9.27 11.98 -13.80
N PRO A 138 9.89 12.28 -14.96
CA PRO A 138 10.26 11.27 -15.95
C PRO A 138 11.21 10.16 -15.45
N TYR A 139 11.94 10.39 -14.35
CA TYR A 139 12.93 9.44 -13.83
C TYR A 139 12.62 8.89 -12.42
N ASN A 140 11.65 9.47 -11.70
CA ASN A 140 11.38 9.14 -10.28
C ASN A 140 9.89 8.93 -9.99
N PHE A 141 9.03 8.81 -11.01
CA PHE A 141 7.59 8.66 -10.79
C PHE A 141 7.24 7.37 -10.03
N ASP A 142 8.04 6.31 -10.18
CA ASP A 142 7.93 5.06 -9.45
C ASP A 142 8.13 5.29 -7.94
N VAL A 143 9.12 6.11 -7.56
CA VAL A 143 9.32 6.53 -6.18
C VAL A 143 8.18 7.42 -5.69
N GLN A 144 7.69 8.36 -6.52
CA GLN A 144 6.57 9.24 -6.15
C GLN A 144 5.23 8.49 -6.03
N ALA A 145 5.04 7.44 -6.83
CA ALA A 145 3.86 6.59 -6.79
C ALA A 145 3.96 5.48 -5.74
N SER A 146 5.15 5.24 -5.17
CA SER A 146 5.31 4.22 -4.13
C SER A 146 4.65 4.65 -2.83
N ALA A 147 4.02 3.70 -2.16
CA ALA A 147 3.56 3.82 -0.80
C ALA A 147 4.69 4.32 0.09
N THR A 148 4.38 5.08 1.13
CA THR A 148 5.30 5.40 2.22
C THR A 148 5.37 4.24 3.23
N LEU A 149 6.34 4.27 4.14
CA LEU A 149 6.42 3.27 5.21
C LEU A 149 5.13 3.24 6.06
N LEU A 150 4.58 4.41 6.38
CA LEU A 150 3.31 4.52 7.10
C LEU A 150 2.15 3.96 6.29
N ASP A 151 2.11 4.16 4.97
CA ASP A 151 1.10 3.53 4.09
C ASP A 151 1.17 2.01 4.16
N LEU A 152 2.38 1.43 4.10
CA LEU A 152 2.58 -0.02 4.17
C LEU A 152 2.16 -0.59 5.53
N ILE A 153 2.45 0.12 6.62
CA ILE A 153 2.01 -0.26 7.97
C ILE A 153 0.48 -0.25 8.06
N VAL A 154 -0.20 0.82 7.62
CA VAL A 154 -1.67 0.88 7.71
C VAL A 154 -2.35 -0.13 6.79
N LEU A 155 -1.79 -0.39 5.59
CA LEU A 155 -2.29 -1.43 4.69
C LEU A 155 -2.11 -2.83 5.27
N LYS A 156 -0.98 -3.10 5.94
CA LYS A 156 -0.74 -4.37 6.63
C LYS A 156 -1.72 -4.55 7.79
N ILE A 157 -1.93 -3.51 8.61
CA ILE A 157 -2.94 -3.51 9.66
C ILE A 157 -4.34 -3.78 9.08
N GLY A 158 -4.75 -3.04 8.04
CA GLY A 158 -6.04 -3.23 7.36
C GLY A 158 -6.24 -4.66 6.88
N GLY A 159 -5.24 -5.24 6.21
CA GLY A 159 -5.26 -6.64 5.83
C GLY A 159 -5.44 -7.58 7.02
N MET A 160 -4.72 -7.36 8.12
CA MET A 160 -4.83 -8.21 9.30
C MET A 160 -6.22 -8.09 9.96
N VAL A 161 -6.74 -6.87 10.15
CA VAL A 161 -7.96 -6.65 10.94
C VAL A 161 -9.23 -6.93 10.16
N THR A 162 -9.22 -6.74 8.85
CA THR A 162 -10.40 -6.93 8.01
C THR A 162 -10.56 -8.41 7.63
N PRO A 163 -11.75 -9.01 7.86
CA PRO A 163 -12.04 -10.35 7.37
C PRO A 163 -11.88 -10.38 5.85
N ASN A 164 -11.04 -11.28 5.32
CA ASN A 164 -10.67 -11.31 3.90
C ASN A 164 -11.88 -11.65 3.00
N ARG A 165 -12.74 -10.66 2.70
CA ARG A 165 -13.97 -10.87 1.90
C ARG A 165 -13.67 -11.11 0.42
N HIS A 166 -12.50 -10.68 -0.08
CA HIS A 166 -12.20 -10.65 -1.51
C HIS A 166 -11.18 -11.69 -1.98
N ASN A 167 -10.45 -12.35 -1.08
CA ASN A 167 -9.57 -13.45 -1.46
C ASN A 167 -9.62 -14.58 -0.43
N PRO A 168 -10.63 -15.48 -0.49
CA PRO A 168 -10.74 -16.62 0.40
C PRO A 168 -9.62 -17.66 0.23
N LYS A 169 -8.71 -17.48 -0.75
CA LYS A 169 -7.49 -18.30 -0.92
C LYS A 169 -6.24 -17.64 -0.35
N LYS A 170 -6.25 -16.32 -0.11
CA LYS A 170 -5.19 -15.65 0.64
C LYS A 170 -5.57 -15.84 2.10
N ASP A 171 -5.34 -17.04 2.61
CA ASP A 171 -5.31 -17.23 4.05
C ASP A 171 -4.27 -16.23 4.55
N PHE A 172 -4.74 -15.19 5.26
CA PHE A 172 -3.88 -14.41 6.13
C PHE A 172 -3.25 -15.46 7.04
N THR A 173 -2.00 -15.78 6.76
CA THR A 173 -1.27 -16.76 7.54
C THR A 173 -0.86 -15.94 8.74
N ASP A 174 -1.67 -15.98 9.80
CA ASP A 174 -1.60 -15.09 10.97
C ASP A 174 -0.18 -14.92 11.57
N GLY A 175 0.78 -15.78 11.24
CA GLY A 175 2.20 -15.60 11.58
C GLY A 175 2.98 -14.63 10.68
N LEU A 176 2.71 -14.59 9.37
CA LEU A 176 3.56 -13.90 8.39
C LEU A 176 3.25 -12.41 8.28
N ASP A 177 1.98 -12.04 8.27
CA ASP A 177 1.60 -10.63 8.28
C ASP A 177 1.93 -9.96 9.62
N GLY A 178 1.92 -10.72 10.72
CA GLY A 178 2.40 -10.27 12.02
C GLY A 178 3.92 -10.00 12.02
N GLU A 179 4.71 -10.93 11.49
CA GLU A 179 6.16 -10.75 11.30
C GLU A 179 6.47 -9.53 10.40
N ASP A 180 5.77 -9.38 9.28
CA ASP A 180 5.93 -8.22 8.39
C ASP A 180 5.61 -6.91 9.12
N LEU A 181 4.51 -6.86 9.87
CA LEU A 181 4.13 -5.66 10.63
C LEU A 181 5.18 -5.31 11.69
N GLU A 182 5.68 -6.29 12.42
CA GLU A 182 6.74 -6.08 13.41
C GLU A 182 8.01 -5.51 12.77
N ASN A 183 8.38 -6.03 11.60
CA ASN A 183 9.55 -5.56 10.85
C ASN A 183 9.38 -4.12 10.35
N LEU A 184 8.23 -3.81 9.75
CA LEU A 184 7.90 -2.44 9.33
C LEU A 184 7.89 -1.49 10.54
N ALA A 185 7.35 -1.93 11.67
CA ALA A 185 7.32 -1.14 12.91
C ALA A 185 8.70 -0.90 13.51
N GLN A 186 9.63 -1.86 13.44
CA GLN A 186 11.02 -1.66 13.87
C GLN A 186 11.72 -0.57 13.05
N TYR A 187 11.48 -0.55 11.73
CA TYR A 187 12.06 0.48 10.89
C TYR A 187 11.42 1.86 11.15
N GLN A 188 10.10 1.91 11.31
CA GLN A 188 9.39 3.14 11.70
C GLN A 188 9.89 3.67 13.05
N ASN A 189 10.12 2.80 14.04
CA ASN A 189 10.71 3.20 15.33
C ASN A 189 12.05 3.92 15.15
N THR A 190 12.90 3.44 14.24
CA THR A 190 14.20 4.07 13.95
C THR A 190 14.02 5.48 13.40
N ILE A 191 13.04 5.68 12.50
CA ILE A 191 12.69 7.00 11.97
C ILE A 191 12.14 7.92 13.07
N MET A 192 11.24 7.40 13.92
CA MET A 192 10.58 8.15 14.98
C MET A 192 11.52 8.61 16.09
N GLN A 193 12.68 7.96 16.30
CA GLN A 193 13.68 8.42 17.28
C GLN A 193 14.20 9.84 17.03
N THR A 194 14.06 10.33 15.80
CA THR A 194 14.57 11.65 15.38
C THR A 194 13.47 12.62 14.96
N ARG A 195 12.20 12.24 15.10
CA ARG A 195 11.05 13.04 14.68
C ARG A 195 10.08 13.28 15.85
N PRO A 196 9.30 14.38 15.81
CA PRO A 196 8.15 14.52 16.70
C PRO A 196 7.15 13.36 16.53
N PRO A 197 6.34 13.06 17.57
CA PRO A 197 5.21 12.15 17.44
C PRO A 197 4.26 12.56 16.30
N LEU A 198 3.63 11.57 15.68
CA LEU A 198 2.54 11.74 14.72
C LEU A 198 1.36 12.38 15.42
N ASP A 199 0.92 13.52 14.91
CA ASP A 199 -0.26 14.23 15.36
C ASP A 199 -1.34 14.25 14.27
N ALA A 200 -2.57 14.52 14.66
CA ALA A 200 -3.71 14.56 13.74
C ALA A 200 -3.92 15.94 13.08
N THR A 201 -2.84 16.71 12.87
CA THR A 201 -2.93 18.01 12.19
C THR A 201 -2.94 17.84 10.68
N ALA A 202 -4.03 18.26 10.03
CA ALA A 202 -4.21 18.15 8.57
C ALA A 202 -3.06 18.72 7.71
N SER A 203 -2.23 19.62 8.24
CA SER A 203 -1.08 20.18 7.51
C SER A 203 0.14 19.25 7.43
N SER A 204 0.19 18.15 8.19
CA SER A 204 1.33 17.24 8.21
C SER A 204 1.34 16.25 7.03
N GLY A 205 0.17 15.97 6.44
CA GLY A 205 0.00 14.89 5.46
C GLY A 205 0.06 13.48 6.06
N GLU A 206 0.23 13.37 7.38
CA GLU A 206 0.31 12.12 8.17
C GLU A 206 -0.85 12.03 9.20
N ASP A 207 -1.78 12.99 9.18
CA ASP A 207 -2.91 13.09 10.11
C ASP A 207 -3.85 11.87 10.02
N LEU A 208 -4.15 11.44 8.79
CA LEU A 208 -4.94 10.23 8.57
C LEU A 208 -4.22 8.99 9.10
N HIS A 209 -2.88 8.90 8.96
CA HIS A 209 -2.11 7.80 9.54
C HIS A 209 -2.15 7.83 11.06
N ALA A 210 -2.02 9.01 11.69
CA ALA A 210 -2.14 9.16 13.14
C ALA A 210 -3.51 8.70 13.64
N VAL A 211 -4.59 9.10 12.96
CA VAL A 211 -5.96 8.68 13.28
C VAL A 211 -6.11 7.17 13.09
N TYR A 212 -5.66 6.61 11.97
CA TYR A 212 -5.80 5.18 11.69
C TYR A 212 -5.03 4.30 12.69
N LEU A 213 -3.76 4.65 12.96
CA LEU A 213 -2.93 3.97 13.94
C LEU A 213 -3.50 4.11 15.36
N TYR A 214 -4.01 5.30 15.72
CA TYR A 214 -4.70 5.50 16.98
C TYR A 214 -5.92 4.59 17.09
N VAL A 215 -6.71 4.47 16.03
CA VAL A 215 -7.87 3.59 16.00
C VAL A 215 -7.47 2.13 16.18
N TYR A 216 -6.38 1.63 15.60
CA TYR A 216 -6.07 0.19 15.59
C TYR A 216 -4.94 -0.30 16.52
N TYR A 217 -4.18 0.56 17.20
CA TYR A 217 -2.96 0.12 17.92
C TYR A 217 -3.20 -0.96 18.99
N ASP A 218 -4.39 -1.05 19.60
CA ASP A 218 -4.74 -2.06 20.62
C ASP A 218 -5.63 -3.17 20.07
N HIS A 219 -5.79 -3.27 18.74
CA HIS A 219 -6.52 -4.37 18.13
C HIS A 219 -5.80 -5.70 18.46
N PRO A 220 -6.53 -6.80 18.80
CA PRO A 220 -5.89 -8.06 19.21
C PRO A 220 -4.88 -8.62 18.21
N LYS A 221 -5.14 -8.47 16.91
CA LYS A 221 -4.22 -8.89 15.84
C LYS A 221 -2.97 -8.02 15.70
N VAL A 222 -2.95 -6.82 16.29
CA VAL A 222 -1.84 -5.86 16.26
C VAL A 222 -1.09 -5.83 17.60
N ALA A 223 -1.47 -6.68 18.56
CA ALA A 223 -1.00 -6.63 19.95
C ALA A 223 0.54 -6.61 20.08
N ALA A 224 1.28 -7.35 19.26
CA ALA A 224 2.74 -7.40 19.31
C ALA A 224 3.41 -6.06 18.96
N SER A 225 2.81 -5.29 18.04
CA SER A 225 3.31 -3.96 17.63
C SER A 225 2.64 -2.81 18.40
N SER A 226 1.68 -3.10 19.29
CA SER A 226 0.84 -2.12 19.97
C SER A 226 1.62 -1.03 20.71
N ALA A 227 2.62 -1.44 21.51
CA ALA A 227 3.42 -0.52 22.30
C ALA A 227 4.27 0.41 21.42
N ALA A 228 4.82 -0.11 20.32
CA ALA A 228 5.57 0.68 19.36
C ALA A 228 4.67 1.70 18.68
N ILE A 229 3.53 1.26 18.11
CA ILE A 229 2.58 2.14 17.42
C ILE A 229 2.08 3.24 18.36
N ARG A 230 1.70 2.88 19.60
CA ARG A 230 1.25 3.86 20.60
C ARG A 230 2.32 4.90 20.91
N SER A 231 3.60 4.53 20.94
CA SER A 231 4.69 5.46 21.23
C SER A 231 4.91 6.52 20.14
N TRP A 232 4.41 6.28 18.92
CA TRP A 232 4.54 7.23 17.81
C TRP A 232 3.49 8.33 17.85
N LEU A 233 2.40 8.16 18.60
CA LEU A 233 1.25 9.04 18.55
C LEU A 233 1.37 10.20 19.56
N SER A 234 0.93 11.38 19.16
CA SER A 234 0.73 12.51 20.06
C SER A 234 -0.53 12.26 20.90
N LEU A 235 -0.31 11.85 22.14
CA LEU A 235 -1.37 11.37 23.04
C LEU A 235 -1.55 12.28 24.26
N GLY A 236 -2.80 12.51 24.62
CA GLY A 236 -3.18 13.18 25.86
C GLY A 236 -2.76 12.39 27.10
N PRO A 237 -2.70 13.02 28.28
CA PRO A 237 -2.39 12.32 29.52
C PRO A 237 -3.50 11.34 29.90
N GLY A 238 -3.14 10.23 30.54
CA GLY A 238 -4.08 9.29 31.16
C GLY A 238 -3.96 7.85 30.66
N ASN A 239 -4.75 6.98 31.28
CA ASN A 239 -4.76 5.54 30.96
C ASN A 239 -5.50 5.23 29.66
N SER A 240 -6.50 6.06 29.31
CA SER A 240 -7.23 6.08 28.03
C SER A 240 -6.96 7.42 27.34
N PRO A 241 -5.77 7.58 26.73
CA PRO A 241 -5.35 8.88 26.20
C PRO A 241 -6.09 9.20 24.90
N SER A 242 -6.49 10.46 24.71
CA SER A 242 -7.02 10.95 23.44
C SER A 242 -5.91 11.21 22.41
N LEU A 243 -6.21 11.11 21.11
CA LEU A 243 -5.31 11.59 20.05
C LEU A 243 -5.35 13.12 19.98
N LEU A 244 -4.17 13.73 19.85
CA LEU A 244 -4.00 15.18 19.81
C LEU A 244 -3.56 15.69 18.43
N ASP A 245 -3.88 16.95 18.14
CA ASP A 245 -3.23 17.74 17.09
C ASP A 245 -1.89 18.33 17.57
N ALA A 246 -1.19 19.04 16.69
CA ALA A 246 0.08 19.70 16.97
C ALA A 246 -0.04 20.85 17.98
N GLN A 247 -1.25 21.36 18.22
CA GLN A 247 -1.54 22.39 19.22
C GLN A 247 -1.92 21.79 20.58
N GLY A 248 -2.04 20.46 20.67
CA GLY A 248 -2.44 19.74 21.88
C GLY A 248 -3.95 19.67 22.09
N ASN A 249 -4.77 20.03 21.10
CA ASN A 249 -6.22 19.85 21.18
C ASN A 249 -6.58 18.39 20.90
N THR A 250 -7.61 17.90 21.59
CA THR A 250 -8.14 16.56 21.31
C THR A 250 -8.83 16.51 19.95
N VAL A 251 -8.37 15.62 19.09
CA VAL A 251 -8.98 15.31 17.80
C VAL A 251 -9.87 14.07 17.89
N LEU A 252 -9.46 13.05 18.64
CA LEU A 252 -10.22 11.81 18.78
C LEU A 252 -10.13 11.25 20.20
N GLN A 253 -11.28 10.93 20.81
CA GLN A 253 -11.35 10.33 22.14
C GLN A 253 -11.22 8.82 22.08
N ASP A 254 -10.74 8.19 23.17
CA ASP A 254 -10.59 6.73 23.26
C ASP A 254 -11.94 6.00 23.09
N GLY A 255 -13.02 6.58 23.64
CA GLY A 255 -14.37 6.04 23.52
C GLY A 255 -14.93 6.01 22.09
N ASP A 256 -14.39 6.82 21.19
CA ASP A 256 -14.87 6.92 19.80
C ASP A 256 -14.19 5.90 18.87
N ARG A 257 -13.10 5.26 19.32
CA ARG A 257 -12.29 4.35 18.51
C ARG A 257 -13.09 3.15 18.03
N ALA A 258 -13.90 2.54 18.91
CA ALA A 258 -14.71 1.38 18.56
C ALA A 258 -15.72 1.69 17.45
N GLY A 259 -16.38 2.85 17.51
CA GLY A 259 -17.32 3.28 16.48
C GLY A 259 -16.64 3.54 15.14
N MET A 260 -15.45 4.14 15.15
CA MET A 260 -14.66 4.36 13.92
C MET A 260 -14.19 3.05 13.29
N ARG A 261 -13.75 2.05 14.09
CA ARG A 261 -13.43 0.71 13.57
C ARG A 261 -14.62 0.09 12.87
N THR A 262 -15.77 0.03 13.56
CA THR A 262 -16.98 -0.57 13.00
C THR A 262 -17.38 0.08 11.69
N ARG A 263 -17.25 1.41 11.57
CA ARG A 263 -17.54 2.12 10.32
C ARG A 263 -16.57 1.69 9.22
N TRP A 264 -15.26 1.79 9.43
CA TRP A 264 -14.27 1.44 8.39
C TRP A 264 -14.31 -0.02 7.98
N GLU A 265 -14.43 -0.95 8.94
CA GLU A 265 -14.58 -2.38 8.68
C GLU A 265 -15.90 -2.71 7.94
N SER A 266 -16.90 -1.81 7.98
CA SER A 266 -18.16 -1.95 7.22
C SER A 266 -18.11 -1.36 5.82
N GLU A 267 -17.24 -0.37 5.58
CA GLU A 267 -17.01 0.26 4.27
C GLU A 267 -16.08 -0.57 3.40
N GLU A 268 -15.16 -1.32 4.02
CA GLU A 268 -14.26 -2.22 3.30
C GLU A 268 -15.04 -3.36 2.62
N GLY A 269 -15.07 -3.29 1.29
CA GLY A 269 -15.56 -4.35 0.43
C GLY A 269 -16.97 -4.22 -0.11
N ASP A 270 -17.57 -3.03 -0.07
CA ASP A 270 -18.84 -2.79 -0.74
C ASP A 270 -18.60 -2.48 -2.24
N ASP A 271 -18.63 -3.56 -3.02
CA ASP A 271 -18.60 -3.53 -4.47
C ASP A 271 -20.01 -3.16 -4.97
N ARG A 272 -20.28 -1.85 -5.09
CA ARG A 272 -21.36 -1.38 -5.97
C ARG A 272 -20.85 -1.21 -7.39
#